data_AF-A0A1X7VF28-F1
#
_entry.id   AF-A0A1X7VF28-F1
#
_cell.length_a   1.000
_cell.length_b   1.000
_cell.length_c   1.000
_cell.angle_alpha   90.00
_cell.angle_beta   90.00
_cell.angle_gamma   90.00
#
_symmetry.space_group_name_H-M   'P 1'
#
loop_
_entity.id
_entity.type
_entity.pdbx_description
1 polymer ?
#
loop_
_entity_poly.entity_id
_entity_poly.type
_entity_poly.pdbx_seq_one_letter_code
_entity_poly.pdbx_strand_id
1 'polypeptide(L)'
;MVLMLLMFSLVLLHLTTGQYNVDDSGGTGPKFDGIGGLSAGASTALLPSYSEEIVSQILDLLFKPNFGASLQICKVEIGGDGQSTDGTESSHMHSQDDENYHRGYEWWLMTEAKKRNPNVKLYGLPWTFPAWVGNGSGSPYKYPELTAGYIIKWIQGAKSTYGLDIDYIGVWNERNFDSTYIKTLRKSLDSAGLNKVQIVAPDGSETVSLSIDVLLPNVSDTSTAAFLAARVSGVGCGTTRAVGVFFWIDTSGTWTISSDLAGDKKVASGSFSAKPDTVYTLSMDVNGSSATVSVNGTALSSNVSVGNGKGFVGFGTSGYFPAEFDNFSLTK
;
A
#
# COMPACT_ATOMS: atom_id res chain seq x y z
N MET A 1 -72.73 23.31 22.43
CA MET A 1 -71.42 24.00 22.48
C MET A 1 -70.39 22.98 22.91
N VAL A 2 -69.69 22.37 21.95
CA VAL A 2 -68.71 21.29 22.21
C VAL A 2 -67.34 21.93 22.35
N LEU A 3 -66.72 21.73 23.52
CA LEU A 3 -65.40 22.24 23.88
C LEU A 3 -64.35 21.29 23.27
N MET A 4 -63.54 21.79 22.34
CA MET A 4 -62.49 21.02 21.66
C MET A 4 -61.17 21.20 22.44
N LEU A 5 -60.72 20.15 23.14
CA LEU A 5 -59.40 20.10 23.75
C LEU A 5 -58.38 19.61 22.70
N LEU A 6 -57.50 20.49 22.24
CA LEU A 6 -56.30 20.09 21.49
C LEU A 6 -55.23 19.62 22.49
N MET A 7 -54.91 18.33 22.50
CA MET A 7 -53.67 17.84 23.11
C MET A 7 -52.52 18.00 22.12
N PHE A 8 -51.60 18.92 22.40
CA PHE A 8 -50.29 18.96 21.75
C PHE A 8 -49.41 17.86 22.36
N SER A 9 -49.12 16.80 21.60
CA SER A 9 -48.06 15.85 22.00
C SER A 9 -46.70 16.46 21.67
N LEU A 10 -45.96 16.88 22.69
CA LEU A 10 -44.57 17.29 22.56
C LEU A 10 -43.72 16.03 22.34
N VAL A 11 -43.32 15.76 21.10
CA VAL A 11 -42.35 14.71 20.79
C VAL A 11 -40.97 15.22 21.17
N LEU A 12 -40.47 14.80 22.35
CA LEU A 12 -39.08 15.00 22.73
C LEU A 12 -38.20 14.06 21.89
N LEU A 13 -37.62 14.61 20.82
CA LEU A 13 -36.48 14.02 20.10
C LEU A 13 -35.33 13.85 21.10
N HIS A 14 -35.14 12.63 21.58
CA HIS A 14 -33.92 12.27 22.29
C HIS A 14 -32.79 12.19 21.25
N LEU A 15 -31.95 13.22 21.19
CA LEU A 15 -30.63 13.07 20.59
C LEU A 15 -29.86 12.07 21.46
N THR A 16 -29.69 10.84 20.97
CA THR A 16 -28.72 9.92 21.54
C THR A 16 -27.34 10.46 21.22
N THR A 17 -26.73 11.18 22.16
CA THR A 17 -25.30 11.48 22.09
C THR A 17 -24.59 10.15 22.26
N GLY A 18 -24.08 9.59 21.16
CA GLY A 18 -23.24 8.41 21.20
C GLY A 18 -22.01 8.68 22.07
N GLN A 19 -21.96 8.08 23.25
CA GLN A 19 -20.81 8.15 24.13
C GLN A 19 -19.90 6.96 23.80
N TYR A 20 -18.74 7.24 23.20
CA TYR A 20 -17.69 6.24 23.02
C TYR A 20 -16.82 6.22 24.26
N ASN A 21 -16.95 5.17 25.08
CA ASN A 21 -16.02 4.94 26.17
C ASN A 21 -14.72 4.39 25.57
N VAL A 22 -13.63 5.15 25.74
CA VAL A 22 -12.29 4.75 25.31
C VAL A 22 -11.55 4.26 26.56
N ASP A 23 -11.51 2.94 26.74
CA ASP A 23 -10.73 2.27 27.77
C ASP A 23 -10.07 1.00 27.20
N ASP A 24 -9.21 0.38 28.00
CA ASP A 24 -8.48 -0.83 27.66
C ASP A 24 -9.15 -2.11 28.20
N SER A 25 -10.39 -2.03 28.71
CA SER A 25 -11.08 -3.18 29.33
C SER A 25 -11.32 -4.33 28.35
N GLY A 26 -11.45 -4.02 27.05
CA GLY A 26 -11.53 -4.97 25.95
C GLY A 26 -10.19 -5.41 25.37
N GLY A 27 -9.07 -4.99 25.98
CA GLY A 27 -7.72 -5.12 25.43
C GLY A 27 -7.32 -3.93 24.56
N THR A 28 -6.03 -3.83 24.26
CA THR A 28 -5.47 -2.75 23.44
C THR A 28 -5.40 -3.15 21.96
N GLY A 29 -5.63 -2.19 21.07
CA GLY A 29 -5.35 -2.35 19.65
C GLY A 29 -3.85 -2.39 19.32
N PRO A 30 -3.50 -2.30 18.02
CA PRO A 30 -2.11 -2.22 17.59
C PRO A 30 -1.36 -1.06 18.25
N LYS A 31 -0.06 -1.28 18.50
CA LYS A 31 0.81 -0.23 19.03
C LYS A 31 0.91 0.92 18.04
N PHE A 32 0.79 2.14 18.53
CA PHE A 32 1.10 3.34 17.76
C PHE A 32 2.63 3.50 17.63
N ASP A 33 3.13 3.57 16.40
CA ASP A 33 4.58 3.59 16.10
C ASP A 33 5.18 4.97 15.81
N GLY A 34 4.33 5.99 15.60
CA GLY A 34 4.71 7.38 15.43
C GLY A 34 4.16 8.05 14.16
N ILE A 35 4.15 9.39 14.15
CA ILE A 35 3.92 10.20 12.94
C ILE A 35 5.24 10.77 12.44
N GLY A 36 5.42 10.83 11.12
CA GLY A 36 6.67 11.28 10.49
C GLY A 36 6.50 12.22 9.30
N GLY A 37 7.65 12.65 8.80
CA GLY A 37 7.80 13.41 7.56
C GLY A 37 8.86 12.77 6.65
N LEU A 38 8.78 13.08 5.35
CA LEU A 38 9.68 12.58 4.31
C LEU A 38 10.49 13.73 3.71
N SER A 39 11.81 13.55 3.62
CA SER A 39 12.71 14.32 2.74
C SER A 39 13.17 13.41 1.60
N ALA A 40 12.80 13.76 0.37
CA ALA A 40 13.15 13.00 -0.83
C ALA A 40 12.92 13.85 -2.09
N GLY A 41 13.36 13.36 -3.25
CA GLY A 41 13.04 13.99 -4.53
C GLY A 41 13.61 15.40 -4.68
N ALA A 42 14.65 15.73 -3.92
CA ALA A 42 15.21 17.07 -3.78
C ALA A 42 14.38 18.12 -3.04
N SER A 43 13.36 17.70 -2.29
CA SER A 43 12.48 18.60 -1.52
C SER A 43 13.19 19.45 -0.46
N THR A 44 14.33 19.00 0.07
CA THR A 44 15.12 19.73 1.09
C THR A 44 16.28 20.55 0.49
N ALA A 45 16.50 20.51 -0.84
CA ALA A 45 17.70 21.07 -1.47
C ALA A 45 17.95 22.56 -1.18
N LEU A 46 16.89 23.36 -1.00
CA LEU A 46 17.00 24.80 -0.74
C LEU A 46 17.14 25.13 0.75
N LEU A 47 16.77 24.23 1.65
CA LEU A 47 16.78 24.51 3.09
C LEU A 47 18.19 24.90 3.60
N PRO A 48 19.28 24.18 3.25
CA PRO A 48 20.62 24.55 3.69
C PRO A 48 21.11 25.92 3.21
N SER A 49 20.43 26.56 2.24
CA SER A 49 20.82 27.88 1.72
C SER A 49 20.34 29.06 2.57
N TYR A 50 19.44 28.82 3.52
CA TYR A 50 19.01 29.84 4.49
C TYR A 50 20.10 30.12 5.53
N SER A 51 19.96 31.22 6.28
CA SER A 51 20.85 31.49 7.41
C SER A 51 20.73 30.40 8.48
N GLU A 52 21.82 30.12 9.21
CA GLU A 52 21.85 29.11 10.27
C GLU A 52 20.73 29.33 11.32
N GLU A 53 20.41 30.59 11.62
CA GLU A 53 19.33 30.94 12.54
C GLU A 53 17.96 30.50 12.01
N ILE A 54 17.64 30.81 10.75
CA ILE A 54 16.34 30.43 10.15
C ILE A 54 16.26 28.91 10.01
N VAL A 55 17.34 28.27 9.56
CA VAL A 55 17.42 26.81 9.44
C VAL A 55 17.18 26.15 10.79
N SER A 56 17.81 26.65 11.85
CA SER A 56 17.63 26.13 13.20
C SER A 56 16.19 26.26 13.69
N GLN A 57 15.53 27.40 13.43
CA GLN A 57 14.12 27.62 13.81
C GLN A 57 13.17 26.68 13.04
N ILE A 58 13.41 26.45 11.74
CA ILE A 58 12.63 25.50 10.93
C ILE A 58 12.79 24.08 11.48
N LEU A 59 14.02 23.66 11.77
CA LEU A 59 14.29 22.34 12.32
C LEU A 59 13.72 22.17 13.73
N ASP A 60 13.66 23.23 14.54
CA ASP A 60 12.95 23.24 15.83
C ASP A 60 11.44 23.01 15.63
N LEU A 61 10.81 23.69 14.67
CA LEU A 61 9.39 23.48 14.34
C LEU A 61 9.11 22.03 13.90
N LEU A 62 10.04 21.38 13.20
CA LEU A 62 9.86 20.02 12.71
C LEU A 62 10.11 18.96 13.81
N PHE A 63 11.24 19.05 14.52
CA PHE A 63 11.73 17.93 15.34
C PHE A 63 11.77 18.19 16.84
N LYS A 64 11.75 19.44 17.31
CA LYS A 64 11.88 19.72 18.74
C LYS A 64 10.62 19.25 19.49
N PRO A 65 10.75 18.36 20.49
CA PRO A 65 9.61 17.89 21.25
C PRO A 65 8.88 19.03 21.97
N ASN A 66 7.55 18.93 22.05
CA ASN A 66 6.69 19.91 22.73
C ASN A 66 6.82 21.34 22.17
N PHE A 67 7.10 21.47 20.87
CA PHE A 67 7.24 22.77 20.22
C PHE A 67 6.33 22.91 19.00
N GLY A 68 6.72 22.32 17.87
CA GLY A 68 5.93 22.33 16.64
C GLY A 68 5.36 20.96 16.32
N ALA A 69 5.59 20.49 15.09
CA ALA A 69 5.15 19.18 14.61
C ALA A 69 5.67 18.02 15.47
N SER A 70 6.85 18.19 16.09
CA SER A 70 7.44 17.22 17.02
C SER A 70 7.51 15.81 16.42
N LEU A 71 7.97 15.72 15.17
CA LEU A 71 7.96 14.49 14.38
C LEU A 71 8.70 13.35 15.09
N GLN A 72 8.11 12.16 15.05
CA GLN A 72 8.62 10.95 15.70
C GLN A 72 9.35 10.04 14.70
N ILE A 73 9.17 10.25 13.40
CA ILE A 73 9.85 9.51 12.33
C ILE A 73 10.38 10.52 11.29
N CYS A 74 11.64 10.38 10.92
CA CYS A 74 12.28 11.08 9.81
C CYS A 74 12.61 10.06 8.72
N LYS A 75 11.81 10.05 7.64
CA LYS A 75 12.06 9.24 6.45
C LYS A 75 12.90 10.06 5.47
N VAL A 76 13.95 9.48 4.92
CA VAL A 76 14.84 10.12 3.93
C VAL A 76 15.03 9.23 2.70
N GLU A 77 15.23 9.86 1.54
CA GLU A 77 15.69 9.16 0.34
C GLU A 77 17.12 8.65 0.54
N ILE A 78 17.36 7.41 0.10
CA ILE A 78 18.71 6.92 -0.19
C ILE A 78 19.00 7.32 -1.63
N GLY A 79 19.72 8.44 -1.80
CA GLY A 79 20.01 9.03 -3.11
C GLY A 79 20.63 8.00 -4.05
N GLY A 80 20.17 7.99 -5.30
CA GLY A 80 20.58 6.99 -6.30
C GLY A 80 21.07 7.58 -7.62
N ASP A 81 21.42 8.88 -7.64
CA ASP A 81 21.87 9.66 -8.80
C ASP A 81 20.82 9.86 -9.91
N GLY A 82 19.61 9.34 -9.74
CA GLY A 82 18.49 9.53 -10.66
C GLY A 82 17.53 10.64 -10.24
N GLN A 83 16.71 11.10 -11.18
CA GLN A 83 15.59 12.01 -10.91
C GLN A 83 14.49 11.26 -10.14
N SER A 84 14.09 11.77 -8.97
CA SER A 84 13.15 11.13 -8.04
C SER A 84 11.92 11.96 -7.64
N THR A 85 11.72 13.16 -8.20
CA THR A 85 10.43 13.89 -8.42
C THR A 85 10.74 15.35 -8.84
N ASP A 86 11.33 16.14 -7.93
CA ASP A 86 11.66 17.56 -8.14
C ASP A 86 13.14 17.78 -8.47
N GLY A 87 13.95 16.72 -8.38
CA GLY A 87 15.39 16.75 -8.62
C GLY A 87 16.06 15.41 -8.39
N THR A 88 17.39 15.42 -8.51
CA THR A 88 18.25 14.25 -8.26
C THR A 88 18.87 14.34 -6.87
N GLU A 89 18.95 13.21 -6.16
CA GLU A 89 19.74 13.10 -4.92
C GLU A 89 20.96 12.21 -5.11
N SER A 90 22.08 12.66 -4.54
CA SER A 90 23.40 12.09 -4.76
C SER A 90 23.59 10.77 -3.99
N SER A 91 24.05 9.74 -4.69
CA SER A 91 24.38 8.44 -4.10
C SER A 91 25.64 8.49 -3.25
N HIS A 92 25.68 7.72 -2.16
CA HIS A 92 26.91 7.46 -1.41
C HIS A 92 27.93 6.65 -2.20
N MET A 93 27.53 6.06 -3.34
CA MET A 93 28.39 5.30 -4.24
C MET A 93 28.03 5.56 -5.70
N HIS A 94 28.75 6.44 -6.40
CA HIS A 94 28.54 6.69 -7.84
C HIS A 94 29.02 5.54 -8.71
N SER A 95 30.05 4.83 -8.26
CA SER A 95 30.59 3.61 -8.86
C SER A 95 30.80 2.54 -7.78
N GLN A 96 31.11 1.31 -8.19
CA GLN A 96 31.22 0.16 -7.27
C GLN A 96 32.31 0.34 -6.19
N ASP A 97 33.39 1.07 -6.53
CA ASP A 97 34.55 1.28 -5.66
C ASP A 97 34.55 2.68 -5.00
N ASP A 98 33.51 3.47 -5.23
CA ASP A 98 33.35 4.81 -4.66
C ASP A 98 32.46 4.75 -3.42
N GLU A 99 32.95 5.25 -2.28
CA GLU A 99 32.16 5.43 -1.05
C GLU A 99 32.38 6.83 -0.49
N ASN A 100 31.32 7.62 -0.41
CA ASN A 100 31.35 8.94 0.21
C ASN A 100 30.04 9.25 0.93
N TYR A 101 30.12 9.24 2.27
CA TYR A 101 28.98 9.47 3.15
C TYR A 101 28.77 10.96 3.50
N HIS A 102 29.37 11.89 2.76
CA HIS A 102 29.24 13.35 2.98
C HIS A 102 28.49 14.06 1.84
N ARG A 103 27.91 13.31 0.90
CA ARG A 103 27.16 13.86 -0.24
C ARG A 103 25.72 14.16 0.13
N GLY A 104 25.16 15.20 -0.47
CA GLY A 104 23.78 15.63 -0.24
C GLY A 104 23.57 16.21 1.16
N TYR A 105 22.30 16.29 1.57
CA TYR A 105 21.88 16.95 2.81
C TYR A 105 21.15 16.01 3.78
N GLU A 106 20.82 14.79 3.36
CA GLU A 106 20.04 13.87 4.22
C GLU A 106 20.81 13.42 5.46
N TRP A 107 22.13 13.25 5.36
CA TRP A 107 22.99 13.00 6.53
C TRP A 107 22.90 14.11 7.57
N TRP A 108 22.95 15.35 7.08
CA TRP A 108 22.84 16.54 7.91
C TRP A 108 21.44 16.64 8.52
N LEU A 109 20.38 16.43 7.73
CA LEU A 109 19.00 16.49 8.20
C LEU A 109 18.74 15.46 9.31
N MET A 110 19.13 14.19 9.11
CA MET A 110 18.99 13.15 10.13
C MET A 110 19.78 13.48 11.41
N THR A 111 20.98 14.04 11.26
CA THR A 111 21.81 14.48 12.39
C THR A 111 21.11 15.60 13.18
N GLU A 112 20.58 16.61 12.49
CA GLU A 112 19.86 17.71 13.13
C GLU A 112 18.55 17.27 13.78
N ALA A 113 17.86 16.28 13.19
CA ALA A 113 16.67 15.67 13.77
C ALA A 113 17.02 14.94 15.09
N LYS A 114 18.06 14.09 15.10
CA LYS A 114 18.52 13.37 16.30
C LYS A 114 19.02 14.31 17.40
N LYS A 115 19.68 15.43 17.05
CA LYS A 115 20.11 16.45 18.02
C LYS A 115 18.93 17.06 18.78
N ARG A 116 17.81 17.31 18.10
CA ARG A 116 16.60 17.89 18.71
C ARG A 116 15.73 16.87 19.41
N ASN A 117 15.62 15.68 18.84
CA ASN A 117 14.86 14.57 19.38
C ASN A 117 15.68 13.27 19.27
N PRO A 118 16.41 12.88 20.32
CA PRO A 118 17.20 11.64 20.31
C PRO A 118 16.37 10.37 20.04
N ASN A 119 15.05 10.43 20.32
CA ASN A 119 14.11 9.33 20.13
C ASN A 119 13.43 9.33 18.74
N VAL A 120 13.71 10.29 17.86
CA VAL A 120 13.19 10.25 16.48
C VAL A 120 13.67 8.98 15.80
N LYS A 121 12.79 8.23 15.16
CA LYS A 121 13.17 7.05 14.39
C LYS A 121 13.63 7.47 13.00
N LEU A 122 14.67 6.82 12.48
CA LEU A 122 15.22 7.09 11.15
C LEU A 122 14.84 5.99 10.16
N TYR A 123 14.40 6.39 8.97
CA TYR A 123 13.95 5.48 7.92
C TYR A 123 14.57 5.86 6.57
N GLY A 124 15.38 4.97 5.98
CA GLY A 124 15.88 5.12 4.60
C GLY A 124 15.07 4.33 3.57
N LEU A 125 14.85 4.90 2.38
CA LEU A 125 14.25 4.21 1.23
C LEU A 125 14.88 4.70 -0.09
N PRO A 126 15.32 3.80 -1.00
CA PRO A 126 15.77 4.22 -2.32
C PRO A 126 14.61 4.48 -3.29
N TRP A 127 14.71 5.57 -4.06
CA TRP A 127 13.87 5.84 -5.25
C TRP A 127 14.55 5.35 -6.53
N THR A 128 15.85 5.57 -6.61
CA THR A 128 16.69 5.22 -7.75
C THR A 128 17.93 4.49 -7.27
N PHE A 129 18.67 3.92 -8.22
CA PHE A 129 19.94 3.25 -7.93
C PHE A 129 20.95 3.62 -9.02
N PRO A 130 22.24 3.81 -8.67
CA PRO A 130 23.30 3.91 -9.67
C PRO A 130 23.32 2.66 -10.55
N ALA A 131 23.59 2.80 -11.85
CA ALA A 131 23.46 1.69 -12.80
C ALA A 131 24.33 0.46 -12.49
N TRP A 132 25.43 0.63 -11.76
CA TRP A 132 26.29 -0.47 -11.31
C TRP A 132 25.60 -1.35 -10.26
N VAL A 133 24.66 -0.80 -9.48
CA VAL A 133 23.81 -1.55 -8.55
C VAL A 133 22.82 -2.37 -9.39
N GLY A 134 23.01 -3.69 -9.40
CA GLY A 134 22.36 -4.58 -10.37
C GLY A 134 23.21 -4.89 -11.61
N ASN A 135 24.51 -4.58 -11.56
CA ASN A 135 25.53 -4.95 -12.56
C ASN A 135 25.13 -4.58 -14.00
N GLY A 136 24.65 -3.34 -14.19
CA GLY A 136 24.25 -2.81 -15.50
C GLY A 136 23.02 -3.46 -16.13
N SER A 137 22.29 -4.30 -15.39
CA SER A 137 21.15 -5.06 -15.95
C SER A 137 19.87 -4.25 -16.12
N GLY A 138 19.81 -3.03 -15.59
CA GLY A 138 18.60 -2.21 -15.53
C GLY A 138 17.61 -2.63 -14.43
N SER A 139 17.94 -3.63 -13.62
CA SER A 139 17.12 -4.06 -12.47
C SER A 139 17.97 -4.19 -11.21
N PRO A 140 17.55 -3.59 -10.07
CA PRO A 140 18.23 -3.77 -8.79
C PRO A 140 18.04 -5.19 -8.22
N TYR A 141 17.16 -6.03 -8.78
CA TYR A 141 16.87 -7.35 -8.21
C TYR A 141 17.58 -8.50 -8.92
N LYS A 142 18.18 -8.28 -10.10
CA LYS A 142 18.87 -9.36 -10.84
C LYS A 142 20.05 -9.93 -10.04
N TYR A 143 20.71 -9.10 -9.25
CA TYR A 143 21.83 -9.48 -8.37
C TYR A 143 21.54 -8.97 -6.96
N PRO A 144 20.63 -9.63 -6.23
CA PRO A 144 20.07 -9.10 -4.99
C PRO A 144 21.13 -8.88 -3.90
N GLU A 145 22.19 -9.69 -3.88
CA GLU A 145 23.31 -9.54 -2.94
C GLU A 145 24.11 -8.24 -3.16
N LEU A 146 24.28 -7.80 -4.42
CA LEU A 146 24.95 -6.52 -4.72
C LEU A 146 24.12 -5.34 -4.23
N THR A 147 22.81 -5.38 -4.49
CA THR A 147 21.87 -4.35 -4.06
C THR A 147 21.73 -4.32 -2.54
N ALA A 148 21.68 -5.48 -1.88
CA ALA A 148 21.71 -5.55 -0.43
C ALA A 148 23.02 -4.96 0.11
N GLY A 149 24.18 -5.33 -0.46
CA GLY A 149 25.47 -4.75 -0.09
C GLY A 149 25.52 -3.22 -0.18
N TYR A 150 24.96 -2.63 -1.25
CA TYR A 150 24.83 -1.19 -1.41
C TYR A 150 24.03 -0.53 -0.27
N ILE A 151 22.91 -1.13 0.13
CA ILE A 151 22.07 -0.66 1.25
C ILE A 151 22.77 -0.84 2.60
N ILE A 152 23.46 -1.97 2.82
CA ILE A 152 24.23 -2.21 4.05
C ILE A 152 25.32 -1.13 4.23
N LYS A 153 26.04 -0.79 3.16
CA LYS A 153 27.05 0.28 3.17
C LYS A 153 26.45 1.64 3.56
N TRP A 154 25.25 1.98 3.07
CA TRP A 154 24.56 3.20 3.46
C TRP A 154 24.28 3.25 4.97
N ILE A 155 23.74 2.16 5.53
CA ILE A 155 23.43 2.04 6.97
C ILE A 155 24.71 2.11 7.82
N GLN A 156 25.75 1.38 7.40
CA GLN A 156 27.05 1.38 8.08
C GLN A 156 27.71 2.75 8.03
N GLY A 157 27.65 3.45 6.88
CA GLY A 157 28.14 4.81 6.72
C GLY A 157 27.43 5.82 7.60
N ALA A 158 26.10 5.70 7.76
CA ALA A 158 25.31 6.50 8.68
C ALA A 158 25.84 6.35 10.13
N LYS A 159 26.11 5.11 10.54
CA LYS A 159 26.60 4.81 11.88
C LYS A 159 28.04 5.24 12.10
N SER A 160 28.95 4.90 11.19
CA SER A 160 30.38 5.15 11.34
C SER A 160 30.73 6.63 11.25
N THR A 161 30.01 7.39 10.42
CA THR A 161 30.33 8.80 10.13
C THR A 161 29.60 9.75 11.07
N TYR A 162 28.34 9.45 11.41
CA TYR A 162 27.47 10.37 12.15
C TYR A 162 26.92 9.79 13.46
N GLY A 163 27.22 8.52 13.78
CA GLY A 163 26.68 7.85 14.96
C GLY A 163 25.20 7.50 14.87
N LEU A 164 24.60 7.63 13.68
CA LEU A 164 23.16 7.45 13.46
C LEU A 164 22.78 5.97 13.41
N ASP A 165 21.82 5.57 14.26
CA ASP A 165 21.17 4.27 14.18
C ASP A 165 19.94 4.38 13.27
N ILE A 166 19.91 3.56 12.21
CA ILE A 166 18.78 3.48 11.29
C ILE A 166 17.79 2.46 11.82
N ASP A 167 16.52 2.85 11.97
CA ASP A 167 15.48 1.99 12.52
C ASP A 167 14.78 1.17 11.43
N TYR A 168 14.52 1.79 10.29
CA TYR A 168 13.79 1.18 9.18
C TYR A 168 14.53 1.31 7.85
N ILE A 169 14.40 0.28 7.02
CA ILE A 169 14.84 0.28 5.63
C ILE A 169 13.71 -0.17 4.71
N GLY A 170 13.56 0.51 3.58
CA GLY A 170 12.57 0.19 2.56
C GLY A 170 13.13 -0.68 1.44
N VAL A 171 12.29 -0.99 0.45
CA VAL A 171 12.66 -1.84 -0.70
C VAL A 171 12.97 -0.99 -1.93
N TRP A 172 11.94 -0.50 -2.63
CA TRP A 172 12.10 0.38 -3.79
C TRP A 172 10.80 1.18 -4.00
N ASN A 173 10.88 2.50 -3.84
CA ASN A 173 9.71 3.37 -3.82
C ASN A 173 8.84 3.22 -5.07
N GLU A 174 7.56 2.92 -4.88
CA GLU A 174 6.52 2.85 -5.92
C GLU A 174 6.93 1.97 -7.11
N ARG A 175 7.67 0.90 -6.82
CA ARG A 175 8.06 -0.12 -7.79
C ARG A 175 7.65 -1.49 -7.29
N ASN A 176 7.63 -2.44 -8.21
CA ASN A 176 7.43 -3.83 -7.85
C ASN A 176 8.53 -4.26 -6.87
N PHE A 177 8.15 -5.02 -5.87
CA PHE A 177 9.11 -5.66 -4.97
C PHE A 177 9.54 -7.02 -5.53
N ASP A 178 10.70 -7.51 -5.08
CA ASP A 178 11.13 -8.88 -5.31
C ASP A 178 11.32 -9.60 -3.97
N SER A 179 10.61 -10.71 -3.78
CA SER A 179 10.63 -11.44 -2.51
C SER A 179 11.98 -12.12 -2.22
N THR A 180 12.75 -12.46 -3.26
CA THR A 180 14.11 -13.00 -3.12
C THR A 180 15.02 -11.90 -2.59
N TYR A 181 14.94 -10.70 -3.17
CA TYR A 181 15.68 -9.54 -2.68
C TYR A 181 15.35 -9.21 -1.22
N ILE A 182 14.07 -9.18 -0.82
CA ILE A 182 13.69 -8.88 0.58
C ILE A 182 14.31 -9.91 1.55
N LYS A 183 14.27 -11.20 1.19
CA LYS A 183 14.89 -12.28 2.00
C LYS A 183 16.41 -12.14 2.06
N THR A 184 17.05 -11.83 0.92
CA THR A 184 18.48 -11.54 0.84
C THR A 184 18.84 -10.35 1.71
N LEU A 185 18.12 -9.22 1.61
CA LEU A 185 18.36 -8.02 2.41
C LEU A 185 18.30 -8.32 3.91
N ARG A 186 17.30 -9.07 4.37
CA ARG A 186 17.21 -9.51 5.77
C ARG A 186 18.44 -10.31 6.18
N LYS A 187 18.82 -11.32 5.39
CA LYS A 187 20.00 -12.16 5.65
C LYS A 187 21.30 -11.33 5.68
N SER A 188 21.46 -10.38 4.78
CA SER A 188 22.63 -9.50 4.71
C SER A 188 22.70 -8.56 5.92
N LEU A 189 21.56 -7.98 6.35
CA LEU A 189 21.47 -7.18 7.57
C LEU A 189 21.88 -7.99 8.80
N ASP A 190 21.35 -9.20 8.95
CA ASP A 190 21.67 -10.07 10.09
C ASP A 190 23.14 -10.47 10.10
N SER A 191 23.69 -10.81 8.93
CA SER A 191 25.11 -11.16 8.77
C SER A 191 26.04 -9.97 9.06
N ALA A 192 25.58 -8.74 8.81
CA ALA A 192 26.30 -7.51 9.11
C ALA A 192 26.11 -7.03 10.57
N GLY A 193 25.38 -7.78 11.42
CA GLY A 193 25.10 -7.39 12.80
C GLY A 193 24.03 -6.30 12.94
N LEU A 194 23.26 -6.03 11.89
CA LEU A 194 22.18 -5.02 11.82
C LEU A 194 20.80 -5.65 12.05
N ASN A 195 20.72 -6.62 12.96
CA ASN A 195 19.51 -7.39 13.27
C ASN A 195 18.36 -6.55 13.84
N LYS A 196 18.66 -5.35 14.37
CA LYS A 196 17.65 -4.41 14.88
C LYS A 196 16.96 -3.57 13.79
N VAL A 197 17.59 -3.42 12.61
CA VAL A 197 17.01 -2.66 11.51
C VAL A 197 15.80 -3.42 10.96
N GLN A 198 14.63 -2.81 10.94
CA GLN A 198 13.40 -3.43 10.44
C GLN A 198 13.22 -3.14 8.94
N ILE A 199 12.61 -4.08 8.21
CA ILE A 199 12.29 -3.89 6.79
C ILE A 199 10.82 -3.50 6.67
N VAL A 200 10.54 -2.39 5.97
CA VAL A 200 9.19 -1.96 5.61
C VAL A 200 9.01 -2.18 4.11
N ALA A 201 8.05 -3.03 3.72
CA ALA A 201 7.83 -3.41 2.34
C ALA A 201 6.32 -3.37 1.99
N PRO A 202 5.94 -3.11 0.72
CA PRO A 202 6.85 -2.83 -0.40
C PRO A 202 7.13 -1.34 -0.64
N ASP A 203 6.39 -0.44 0.01
CA ASP A 203 6.32 1.00 -0.35
C ASP A 203 5.86 1.19 -1.81
N GLY A 204 4.94 0.32 -2.26
CA GLY A 204 4.36 0.28 -3.60
C GLY A 204 2.90 -0.16 -3.56
N SER A 205 2.27 -0.38 -4.72
CA SER A 205 0.84 -0.73 -4.76
C SER A 205 0.58 -2.09 -4.11
N GLU A 206 -0.35 -2.10 -3.17
CA GLU A 206 -0.91 -3.31 -2.56
C GLU A 206 -1.81 -3.98 -3.60
N THR A 207 -1.35 -5.09 -4.17
CA THR A 207 -2.22 -5.93 -4.98
C THR A 207 -3.22 -6.59 -4.04
N VAL A 208 -4.50 -6.33 -4.24
CA VAL A 208 -5.56 -7.08 -3.56
C VAL A 208 -5.82 -8.33 -4.39
N SER A 209 -5.43 -9.48 -3.88
CA SER A 209 -5.67 -10.79 -4.49
C SER A 209 -6.86 -11.47 -3.83
N LEU A 210 -7.88 -11.78 -4.63
CA LEU A 210 -9.09 -12.46 -4.21
C LEU A 210 -9.17 -13.84 -4.87
N SER A 211 -9.64 -14.84 -4.14
CA SER A 211 -10.01 -16.13 -4.71
C SER A 211 -11.25 -16.70 -4.04
N ILE A 212 -12.07 -17.43 -4.79
CA ILE A 212 -13.25 -18.12 -4.29
C ILE A 212 -13.59 -19.32 -5.17
N ASP A 213 -14.03 -20.41 -4.56
CA ASP A 213 -14.64 -21.53 -5.27
C ASP A 213 -16.13 -21.26 -5.45
N VAL A 214 -16.64 -21.43 -6.67
CA VAL A 214 -18.06 -21.32 -6.99
C VAL A 214 -18.55 -22.56 -7.72
N LEU A 215 -19.62 -23.17 -7.21
CA LEU A 215 -20.38 -24.19 -7.92
C LEU A 215 -21.40 -23.52 -8.84
N LEU A 216 -21.24 -23.69 -10.15
CA LEU A 216 -22.26 -23.28 -11.11
C LEU A 216 -23.30 -24.40 -11.27
N PRO A 217 -24.56 -24.20 -10.86
CA PRO A 217 -25.59 -25.22 -10.91
C PRO A 217 -26.03 -25.48 -12.35
N ASN A 218 -26.52 -26.69 -12.60
CA ASN A 218 -27.17 -27.05 -13.86
C ASN A 218 -28.59 -26.46 -13.96
N VAL A 219 -28.64 -25.20 -14.36
CA VAL A 219 -29.89 -24.48 -14.63
C VAL A 219 -30.01 -24.14 -16.12
N SER A 220 -31.22 -24.19 -16.66
CA SER A 220 -31.50 -23.81 -18.04
C SER A 220 -31.44 -22.29 -18.29
N ASP A 221 -31.44 -21.50 -17.21
CA ASP A 221 -31.37 -20.04 -17.28
C ASP A 221 -29.91 -19.57 -17.37
N THR A 222 -29.50 -19.18 -18.57
CA THR A 222 -28.17 -18.63 -18.85
C THR A 222 -28.10 -17.11 -18.67
N SER A 223 -29.17 -16.46 -18.18
CA SER A 223 -29.18 -15.01 -17.92
C SER A 223 -28.62 -14.64 -16.54
N THR A 224 -28.23 -15.66 -15.76
CA THR A 224 -27.74 -15.52 -14.40
C THR A 224 -26.25 -15.81 -14.29
N ALA A 225 -25.57 -15.14 -13.38
CA ALA A 225 -24.12 -15.18 -13.24
C ALA A 225 -23.72 -15.10 -11.76
N ALA A 226 -22.57 -15.70 -11.44
CA ALA A 226 -21.88 -15.50 -10.17
C ALA A 226 -20.76 -14.48 -10.33
N PHE A 227 -20.44 -13.74 -9.28
CA PHE A 227 -19.36 -12.76 -9.29
C PHE A 227 -18.44 -12.84 -8.08
N LEU A 228 -17.20 -12.45 -8.31
CA LEU A 228 -16.21 -12.05 -7.32
C LEU A 228 -15.94 -10.54 -7.50
N ALA A 229 -15.88 -9.79 -6.40
CA ALA A 229 -15.83 -8.33 -6.44
C ALA A 229 -14.78 -7.73 -5.52
N ALA A 230 -14.14 -6.66 -6.00
CA ALA A 230 -13.25 -5.81 -5.23
C ALA A 230 -13.74 -4.35 -5.29
N ARG A 231 -13.37 -3.56 -4.28
CA ARG A 231 -13.61 -2.10 -4.23
C ARG A 231 -15.08 -1.71 -4.36
N VAL A 232 -15.97 -2.54 -3.83
CA VAL A 232 -17.40 -2.31 -3.88
C VAL A 232 -17.75 -1.11 -3.00
N SER A 233 -18.42 -0.10 -3.58
CA SER A 233 -18.63 1.20 -2.95
C SER A 233 -19.82 1.27 -1.98
N GLY A 234 -20.70 0.26 -1.93
CA GLY A 234 -21.88 0.29 -1.07
C GLY A 234 -22.70 -1.00 -1.06
N VAL A 235 -23.37 -1.26 0.08
CA VAL A 235 -24.30 -2.38 0.32
C VAL A 235 -25.73 -1.87 0.59
N GLY A 236 -26.72 -2.77 0.68
CA GLY A 236 -28.11 -2.46 1.05
C GLY A 236 -29.07 -2.22 -0.14
N CYS A 237 -30.22 -1.59 0.08
CA CYS A 237 -31.27 -1.42 -0.94
C CYS A 237 -30.86 -0.62 -2.19
N GLY A 238 -29.69 0.03 -2.20
CA GLY A 238 -29.11 0.73 -3.34
C GLY A 238 -28.00 -0.02 -4.09
N THR A 239 -27.76 -1.30 -3.80
CA THR A 239 -26.63 -2.09 -4.33
C THR A 239 -26.55 -2.15 -5.84
N THR A 240 -27.66 -2.06 -6.57
CA THR A 240 -27.65 -1.99 -8.04
C THR A 240 -26.88 -0.78 -8.59
N ARG A 241 -26.61 0.24 -7.75
CA ARG A 241 -25.78 1.41 -8.08
C ARG A 241 -24.34 1.30 -7.58
N ALA A 242 -23.97 0.18 -6.94
CA ALA A 242 -22.64 -0.01 -6.41
C ALA A 242 -21.62 -0.03 -7.55
N VAL A 243 -20.57 0.77 -7.42
CA VAL A 243 -19.41 0.75 -8.31
C VAL A 243 -18.30 -0.08 -7.67
N GLY A 244 -17.42 -0.62 -8.50
CA GLY A 244 -16.34 -1.50 -8.06
C GLY A 244 -15.67 -2.20 -9.23
N VAL A 245 -15.02 -3.33 -8.96
CA VAL A 245 -14.53 -4.26 -9.98
C VAL A 245 -15.23 -5.57 -9.75
N PHE A 246 -16.09 -5.99 -10.68
CA PHE A 246 -16.87 -7.21 -10.57
C PHE A 246 -16.44 -8.18 -11.67
N PHE A 247 -15.92 -9.34 -11.28
CA PHE A 247 -15.55 -10.43 -12.17
C PHE A 247 -16.66 -11.48 -12.17
N TRP A 248 -17.36 -11.60 -13.29
CA TRP A 248 -18.53 -12.46 -13.48
C TRP A 248 -18.19 -13.70 -14.29
N ILE A 249 -18.83 -14.83 -13.96
CA ILE A 249 -18.94 -16.00 -14.82
C ILE A 249 -20.38 -16.52 -14.85
N ASP A 250 -20.78 -17.12 -15.97
CA ASP A 250 -22.09 -17.77 -16.12
C ASP A 250 -22.01 -19.21 -16.61
N THR A 251 -23.15 -19.89 -16.64
CA THR A 251 -23.29 -21.30 -17.06
C THR A 251 -23.03 -21.51 -18.55
N SER A 252 -23.06 -20.46 -19.38
CA SER A 252 -22.71 -20.53 -20.80
C SER A 252 -21.20 -20.54 -21.04
N GLY A 253 -20.40 -20.29 -20.00
CA GLY A 253 -18.96 -20.12 -20.11
C GLY A 253 -18.57 -18.71 -20.56
N THR A 254 -19.44 -17.72 -20.38
CA THR A 254 -19.07 -16.31 -20.59
C THR A 254 -18.46 -15.77 -19.30
N TRP A 255 -17.40 -14.98 -19.43
CA TRP A 255 -16.86 -14.19 -18.34
C TRP A 255 -16.89 -12.70 -18.68
N THR A 256 -17.03 -11.85 -17.67
CA THR A 256 -17.07 -10.38 -17.83
C THR A 256 -16.42 -9.69 -16.64
N ILE A 257 -15.76 -8.57 -16.88
CA ILE A 257 -15.40 -7.60 -15.84
C ILE A 257 -16.31 -6.39 -16.03
N SER A 258 -16.99 -5.93 -14.98
CA SER A 258 -17.77 -4.68 -14.99
C SER A 258 -17.31 -3.71 -13.90
N SER A 259 -17.62 -2.43 -14.10
CA SER A 259 -17.31 -1.35 -13.15
C SER A 259 -18.47 -1.02 -12.18
N ASP A 260 -19.59 -1.72 -12.34
CA ASP A 260 -20.82 -1.58 -11.59
C ASP A 260 -21.49 -2.95 -11.37
N LEU A 261 -22.25 -3.08 -10.28
CA LEU A 261 -22.93 -4.33 -9.94
C LEU A 261 -24.08 -4.66 -10.89
N ALA A 262 -24.72 -3.65 -11.51
CA ALA A 262 -25.79 -3.89 -12.49
C ALA A 262 -25.27 -4.57 -13.78
N GLY A 263 -23.95 -4.51 -14.02
CA GLY A 263 -23.32 -5.12 -15.20
C GLY A 263 -23.49 -4.29 -16.47
N ASP A 264 -23.96 -3.04 -16.35
CA ASP A 264 -24.21 -2.15 -17.49
C ASP A 264 -22.89 -1.61 -18.08
N LYS A 265 -21.86 -1.46 -17.25
CA LYS A 265 -20.55 -0.90 -17.64
C LYS A 265 -19.49 -2.01 -17.68
N LYS A 266 -19.58 -2.84 -18.72
CA LYS A 266 -18.59 -3.88 -19.02
C LYS A 266 -17.28 -3.25 -19.48
N VAL A 267 -16.16 -3.70 -18.92
CA VAL A 267 -14.80 -3.24 -19.25
C VAL A 267 -13.97 -4.31 -19.96
N ALA A 268 -14.30 -5.59 -19.76
CA ALA A 268 -13.72 -6.71 -20.51
C ALA A 268 -14.70 -7.89 -20.51
N SER A 269 -14.59 -8.77 -21.50
CA SER A 269 -15.35 -10.02 -21.57
C SER A 269 -14.65 -11.05 -22.45
N GLY A 270 -15.03 -12.30 -22.29
CA GLY A 270 -14.59 -13.40 -23.15
C GLY A 270 -15.33 -14.69 -22.81
N SER A 271 -14.77 -15.82 -23.22
CA SER A 271 -15.31 -17.13 -22.93
C SER A 271 -14.28 -18.06 -22.28
N PHE A 272 -14.78 -19.06 -21.57
CA PHE A 272 -14.05 -20.19 -21.01
C PHE A 272 -14.91 -21.45 -21.13
N SER A 273 -14.31 -22.63 -20.99
CA SER A 273 -15.08 -23.88 -21.04
C SER A 273 -15.77 -24.14 -19.70
N ALA A 274 -17.08 -23.84 -19.66
CA ALA A 274 -17.94 -24.21 -18.55
C ALA A 274 -18.66 -25.54 -18.82
N LYS A 275 -18.95 -26.23 -17.72
CA LYS A 275 -19.75 -27.44 -17.58
C LYS A 275 -20.73 -27.22 -16.41
N PRO A 276 -21.97 -27.70 -16.53
CA PRO A 276 -22.92 -27.72 -15.43
C PRO A 276 -22.40 -28.52 -14.23
N ASP A 277 -22.92 -28.20 -13.03
CA ASP A 277 -22.64 -28.90 -11.77
C ASP A 277 -21.13 -29.06 -11.50
N THR A 278 -20.36 -28.03 -11.80
CA THR A 278 -18.90 -28.02 -11.69
C THR A 278 -18.44 -26.83 -10.84
N VAL A 279 -17.47 -27.09 -9.96
CA VAL A 279 -16.82 -26.06 -9.15
C VAL A 279 -15.72 -25.36 -9.95
N TYR A 280 -15.66 -24.04 -9.87
CA TYR A 280 -14.64 -23.19 -10.48
C TYR A 280 -13.99 -22.31 -9.41
N THR A 281 -12.67 -22.27 -9.40
CA THR A 281 -11.90 -21.32 -8.60
C THR A 281 -11.74 -20.02 -9.40
N LEU A 282 -12.47 -18.97 -9.02
CA LEU A 282 -12.29 -17.63 -9.56
C LEU A 282 -11.17 -16.95 -8.81
N SER A 283 -10.24 -16.32 -9.52
CA SER A 283 -9.23 -15.47 -8.90
C SER A 283 -9.14 -14.12 -9.60
N MET A 284 -8.98 -13.06 -8.82
CA MET A 284 -8.84 -11.69 -9.29
C MET A 284 -7.76 -10.95 -8.51
N ASP A 285 -6.78 -10.43 -9.24
CA ASP A 285 -5.77 -9.52 -8.71
C ASP A 285 -6.10 -8.10 -9.14
N VAL A 286 -6.23 -7.19 -8.18
CA VAL A 286 -6.46 -5.77 -8.44
C VAL A 286 -5.27 -4.96 -7.94
N ASN A 287 -4.55 -4.35 -8.89
CA ASN A 287 -3.35 -3.57 -8.63
C ASN A 287 -3.50 -2.16 -9.23
N GLY A 288 -3.52 -1.12 -8.39
CA GLY A 288 -3.68 0.25 -8.88
C GLY A 288 -4.95 0.41 -9.71
N SER A 289 -4.85 0.77 -10.99
CA SER A 289 -5.98 0.89 -11.93
C SER A 289 -6.09 -0.31 -12.89
N SER A 290 -5.52 -1.46 -12.55
CA SER A 290 -5.58 -2.68 -13.37
C SER A 290 -6.14 -3.88 -12.61
N ALA A 291 -6.80 -4.77 -13.34
CA ALA A 291 -7.29 -6.06 -12.86
C ALA A 291 -6.84 -7.21 -13.79
N THR A 292 -6.50 -8.34 -13.19
CA THR A 292 -6.18 -9.60 -13.88
C THR A 292 -7.09 -10.67 -13.30
N VAL A 293 -7.71 -11.49 -14.15
CA VAL A 293 -8.65 -12.53 -13.71
C VAL A 293 -8.33 -13.90 -14.30
N SER A 294 -8.59 -14.94 -13.53
CA SER A 294 -8.38 -16.33 -13.94
C SER A 294 -9.49 -17.24 -13.40
N VAL A 295 -9.67 -18.38 -14.07
CA VAL A 295 -10.54 -19.48 -13.64
C VAL A 295 -9.70 -20.75 -13.58
N ASN A 296 -9.75 -21.47 -12.45
CA ASN A 296 -8.97 -22.69 -12.21
C ASN A 296 -7.46 -22.49 -12.50
N GLY A 297 -6.93 -21.33 -12.13
CA GLY A 297 -5.53 -20.94 -12.40
C GLY A 297 -5.21 -20.62 -13.86
N THR A 298 -6.16 -20.76 -14.79
CA THR A 298 -5.98 -20.38 -16.19
C THR A 298 -6.35 -18.90 -16.36
N ALA A 299 -5.37 -18.07 -16.74
CA ALA A 299 -5.59 -16.64 -16.97
C ALA A 299 -6.59 -16.41 -18.11
N LEU A 300 -7.62 -15.61 -17.85
CA LEU A 300 -8.64 -15.22 -18.83
C LEU A 300 -8.38 -13.82 -19.39
N SER A 301 -7.84 -12.92 -18.58
CA SER A 301 -7.33 -11.61 -19.03
C SER A 301 -6.23 -11.11 -18.09
N SER A 302 -5.45 -10.15 -18.59
CA SER A 302 -4.37 -9.52 -17.83
C SER A 302 -4.39 -8.01 -18.01
N ASN A 303 -4.18 -7.26 -16.92
CA ASN A 303 -4.04 -5.80 -16.92
C ASN A 303 -5.22 -5.03 -17.53
N VAL A 304 -6.45 -5.51 -17.30
CA VAL A 304 -7.67 -4.80 -17.70
C VAL A 304 -7.79 -3.50 -16.93
N SER A 305 -8.02 -2.38 -17.63
CA SER A 305 -8.17 -1.07 -16.99
C SER A 305 -9.46 -0.99 -16.17
N VAL A 306 -9.34 -0.63 -14.89
CA VAL A 306 -10.44 -0.55 -13.92
C VAL A 306 -10.32 0.70 -13.04
N GLY A 307 -11.41 1.09 -12.37
CA GLY A 307 -11.41 2.24 -11.47
C GLY A 307 -10.52 2.04 -10.23
N ASN A 308 -9.88 3.11 -9.77
CA ASN A 308 -8.98 3.13 -8.61
C ASN A 308 -9.70 3.41 -7.25
N GLY A 309 -11.01 3.17 -7.20
CA GLY A 309 -11.81 3.39 -6.00
C GLY A 309 -11.39 2.53 -4.80
N LYS A 310 -11.86 2.89 -3.61
CA LYS A 310 -11.72 2.09 -2.38
C LYS A 310 -13.07 1.50 -1.99
N GLY A 311 -13.07 0.34 -1.34
CA GLY A 311 -14.30 -0.32 -0.93
C GLY A 311 -14.03 -1.72 -0.36
N PHE A 312 -15.10 -2.42 -0.01
CA PHE A 312 -15.00 -3.80 0.48
C PHE A 312 -14.87 -4.80 -0.69
N VAL A 313 -14.49 -6.02 -0.34
CA VAL A 313 -14.50 -7.17 -1.25
C VAL A 313 -15.80 -7.94 -1.04
N GLY A 314 -16.26 -8.67 -2.05
CA GLY A 314 -17.49 -9.43 -1.93
C GLY A 314 -17.64 -10.45 -3.04
N PHE A 315 -18.67 -11.26 -2.94
CA PHE A 315 -19.07 -12.22 -3.95
C PHE A 315 -20.59 -12.41 -3.87
N GLY A 316 -21.17 -12.95 -4.93
CA GLY A 316 -22.62 -13.18 -4.96
C GLY A 316 -23.09 -13.49 -6.37
N THR A 317 -24.37 -13.24 -6.63
CA THR A 317 -25.01 -13.59 -7.89
C THR A 317 -25.86 -12.48 -8.46
N SER A 318 -26.13 -12.53 -9.76
CA SER A 318 -27.25 -11.78 -10.35
C SER A 318 -28.57 -12.50 -10.08
N GLY A 319 -29.56 -11.76 -9.60
CA GLY A 319 -30.90 -12.29 -9.32
C GLY A 319 -30.90 -13.47 -8.35
N TYR A 320 -31.79 -14.44 -8.57
CA TYR A 320 -31.97 -15.64 -7.76
C TYR A 320 -31.21 -16.85 -8.32
N PHE A 321 -29.93 -16.68 -8.61
CA PHE A 321 -29.08 -17.76 -9.10
C PHE A 321 -28.58 -18.63 -7.93
N PRO A 322 -28.84 -19.94 -7.91
CA PRO A 322 -28.50 -20.80 -6.78
C PRO A 322 -27.04 -21.30 -6.86
N ALA A 323 -26.08 -20.37 -7.04
CA ALA A 323 -24.66 -20.71 -6.96
C ALA A 323 -24.24 -20.93 -5.50
N GLU A 324 -23.36 -21.90 -5.28
CA GLU A 324 -22.76 -22.15 -3.97
C GLU A 324 -21.32 -21.62 -3.96
N PHE A 325 -20.89 -21.07 -2.83
CA PHE A 325 -19.57 -20.46 -2.68
C PHE A 325 -18.82 -21.10 -1.52
N ASP A 326 -17.53 -21.38 -1.70
CA ASP A 326 -16.64 -21.94 -0.67
C ASP A 326 -15.20 -21.40 -0.82
N ASN A 327 -14.35 -21.67 0.17
CA ASN A 327 -12.90 -21.40 0.15
C ASN A 327 -12.51 -19.97 -0.22
N PHE A 328 -13.28 -18.97 0.24
CA PHE A 328 -12.94 -17.57 0.00
C PHE A 328 -11.59 -17.20 0.65
N SER A 329 -10.72 -16.57 -0.12
CA SER A 329 -9.41 -16.08 0.31
C SER A 329 -9.18 -14.64 -0.13
N LEU A 330 -8.58 -13.85 0.77
CA LEU A 330 -8.16 -12.47 0.55
C LEU A 330 -6.71 -12.32 0.99
N THR A 331 -5.85 -11.86 0.08
CA THR A 331 -4.47 -11.47 0.37
C THR A 331 -4.27 -10.01 -0.07
N LYS A 332 -3.53 -9.25 0.73
CA LYS A 332 -3.21 -7.84 0.51
C LYS A 332 -1.72 -7.61 0.69
#